data_AF-A0AAU8HRZ6-F1
#
_entry.id   AF-A0AAU8HRZ6-F1
#
_cell.length_a   1.000
_cell.length_b   1.000
_cell.length_c   1.000
_cell.angle_alpha   90.00
_cell.angle_beta   90.00
_cell.angle_gamma   90.00
#
_symmetry.space_group_name_H-M   'P 1'
#
loop_
_entity.id
_entity.type
_entity.pdbx_description
1 polymer ?
#
loop_
_entity_poly.entity_id
_entity_poly.type
_entity_poly.pdbx_seq_one_letter_code
_entity_poly.pdbx_strand_id
1 'polypeptide(L)'
;MINFKETSMPLPNKDNREKFKNQKLRFVCEACGQKMIMTPAEGYKAGWDYPPYMYPFSVISPRTCNKCGIEKTVWWEICMKHKTFEELTDSQKETIERIYREPESIIVKDKYK
;
A
#
# COMPACT_ATOMS: atom_id res chain seq x y z
N MET A 1 7.64 -22.53 8.67
CA MET A 1 7.63 -21.87 9.99
C MET A 1 8.21 -20.46 9.82
N ILE A 2 7.42 -19.43 10.08
CA ILE A 2 7.90 -18.03 10.03
C ILE A 2 8.60 -17.75 11.36
N ASN A 3 9.87 -17.37 11.30
CA ASN A 3 10.67 -17.04 12.47
C ASN A 3 10.44 -15.56 12.82
N PHE A 4 9.48 -15.29 13.69
CA PHE A 4 9.22 -13.94 14.20
C PHE A 4 10.29 -13.56 15.23
N LYS A 5 11.47 -13.15 14.77
CA LYS A 5 12.56 -12.74 15.67
C LYS A 5 12.31 -11.41 16.38
N GLU A 6 11.48 -10.53 15.82
CA GLU A 6 11.11 -9.26 16.45
C GLU A 6 9.69 -8.85 16.05
N THR A 7 8.85 -8.53 17.02
CA THR A 7 7.60 -7.78 16.83
C THR A 7 7.94 -6.28 16.83
N SER A 8 8.65 -5.81 15.82
CA SER A 8 8.63 -4.37 15.57
C SER A 8 7.23 -4.00 15.05
N MET A 9 6.65 -2.92 15.58
CA MET A 9 5.47 -2.29 14.99
C MET A 9 5.67 -2.16 13.48
N PRO A 10 4.62 -2.22 12.64
CA PRO A 10 4.73 -2.03 11.20
C PRO A 10 5.11 -0.57 10.90
N LEU A 11 6.37 -0.23 11.17
CA LEU A 11 6.95 1.08 10.97
C LEU A 11 7.59 1.13 9.59
N PRO A 12 7.44 2.25 8.87
CA PRO A 12 8.17 2.50 7.64
C PRO A 12 9.66 2.20 7.80
N ASN A 13 10.17 1.17 7.11
CA ASN A 13 11.59 0.87 7.13
C ASN A 13 12.34 1.89 6.24
N LYS A 14 13.30 2.62 6.82
CA LYS A 14 14.18 3.55 6.09
C LYS A 14 14.96 2.86 4.97
N ASP A 15 15.32 1.58 5.13
CA ASP A 15 16.02 0.80 4.11
C ASP A 15 15.18 0.65 2.84
N ASN A 16 13.85 0.51 2.98
CA ASN A 16 12.94 0.43 1.83
C ASN A 16 12.82 1.77 1.11
N ARG A 17 12.90 2.90 1.83
CA ARG A 17 12.87 4.23 1.20
C ARG A 17 14.08 4.44 0.28
N GLU A 18 15.26 4.05 0.74
CA GLU A 18 16.47 4.13 -0.09
C GLU A 18 16.46 3.10 -1.23
N LYS A 19 16.08 1.85 -0.94
CA LYS A 19 16.03 0.77 -1.94
C LYS A 19 15.10 1.09 -3.12
N PHE A 20 13.95 1.70 -2.86
CA PHE A 20 12.95 2.01 -3.89
C PHE A 20 12.95 3.49 -4.32
N LYS A 21 13.93 4.29 -3.87
CA LYS A 21 13.99 5.74 -4.10
C LYS A 21 13.77 6.16 -5.56
N ASN A 22 14.40 5.45 -6.49
CA ASN A 22 14.35 5.75 -7.92
C ASN A 22 13.36 4.86 -8.69
N GLN A 23 12.71 3.90 -8.02
CA GLN A 23 11.77 2.99 -8.66
C GLN A 23 10.43 3.70 -8.86
N LYS A 24 9.89 3.67 -10.09
CA LYS A 24 8.52 4.11 -10.34
C LYS A 24 7.54 3.05 -9.84
N LEU A 25 6.61 3.48 -9.00
CA LEU A 25 5.53 2.67 -8.43
C LEU A 25 4.18 3.18 -8.94
N ARG A 26 3.23 2.26 -9.05
CA ARG A 26 1.83 2.53 -9.38
C ARG A 26 1.05 2.75 -8.09
N PHE A 27 0.60 3.99 -7.90
CA PHE A 27 -0.27 4.40 -6.82
C PHE A 27 -1.72 4.28 -7.30
N VAL A 28 -2.60 3.71 -6.47
CA VAL A 28 -4.02 3.45 -6.76
C VAL A 28 -4.84 3.80 -5.52
N CYS A 29 -5.65 4.85 -5.61
CA CYS A 29 -6.53 5.21 -4.50
C CYS A 29 -7.68 4.21 -4.40
N GLU A 30 -7.84 3.56 -3.24
CA GLU A 30 -8.96 2.65 -2.96
C GLU A 30 -10.32 3.37 -2.98
N ALA A 31 -10.37 4.62 -2.56
CA ALA A 31 -11.62 5.36 -2.39
C ALA A 31 -12.20 5.91 -3.70
N CYS A 32 -11.36 6.42 -4.61
CA CYS A 32 -11.79 7.05 -5.86
C CYS A 32 -11.27 6.37 -7.13
N GLY A 33 -10.41 5.35 -7.00
CA GLY A 33 -9.84 4.62 -8.13
C GLY A 33 -8.74 5.36 -8.90
N GLN A 34 -8.36 6.58 -8.48
CA GLN A 34 -7.33 7.36 -9.16
C GLN A 34 -6.00 6.60 -9.20
N LYS A 35 -5.35 6.59 -10.36
CA LYS A 35 -4.06 5.92 -10.60
C LYS A 35 -2.99 6.94 -10.97
N MET A 36 -1.80 6.78 -10.41
CA MET A 36 -0.64 7.61 -10.75
C MET A 36 0.63 6.75 -10.79
N ILE A 37 1.62 7.17 -11.58
CA ILE A 37 2.95 6.54 -11.61
C ILE A 37 3.97 7.58 -11.18
N MET A 38 4.64 7.32 -10.07
CA MET A 38 5.61 8.24 -9.48
C MET A 38 6.62 7.49 -8.61
N THR A 39 7.68 8.16 -8.17
CA THR A 39 8.59 7.60 -7.18
C THR A 39 7.94 7.64 -5.80
N PRO A 40 8.39 6.81 -4.85
CA PRO A 40 7.97 6.90 -3.45
C PRO A 40 8.02 8.31 -2.85
N ALA A 41 9.10 9.04 -3.10
CA ALA A 41 9.31 10.38 -2.55
C ALA A 41 8.34 11.41 -3.17
N GLU A 42 8.09 11.31 -4.47
CA GLU A 42 7.09 12.14 -5.17
C GLU A 42 5.68 11.89 -4.60
N GLY A 43 5.31 10.62 -4.39
CA GLY A 43 4.02 10.24 -3.84
C GLY A 43 3.79 10.75 -2.43
N TYR A 44 4.79 10.56 -1.56
CA TYR A 44 4.73 11.08 -0.20
C TYR A 44 4.56 12.61 -0.19
N LYS A 45 5.34 13.33 -0.99
CA LYS A 45 5.23 14.79 -1.10
C LYS A 45 3.87 15.24 -1.65
N ALA A 46 3.28 14.46 -2.54
CA ALA A 46 1.95 14.71 -3.09
C ALA A 46 0.82 14.29 -2.13
N GLY A 47 1.12 13.80 -0.93
CA GLY A 47 0.16 13.42 0.10
C GLY A 47 -0.52 12.07 -0.15
N TRP A 48 0.14 11.16 -0.87
CA TRP A 48 -0.36 9.79 -1.03
C TRP A 48 -0.07 8.94 0.21
N ASP A 49 -1.08 8.19 0.63
CA ASP A 49 -0.98 7.30 1.77
C ASP A 49 -0.44 5.93 1.33
N TYR A 50 0.89 5.82 1.16
CA TYR A 50 1.51 4.69 0.48
C TYR A 50 2.88 4.29 1.07
N PRO A 51 3.25 3.00 0.96
CA PRO A 51 4.59 2.52 1.30
C PRO A 51 5.63 3.01 0.29
N PRO A 52 6.92 3.07 0.68
CA PRO A 52 7.50 2.75 1.99
C PRO A 52 7.57 3.98 2.92
N TYR A 53 6.92 5.10 2.59
CA TYR A 53 6.98 6.30 3.43
C TYR A 53 6.00 6.23 4.59
N MET A 54 4.75 5.84 4.32
CA MET A 54 3.68 5.80 5.32
C MET A 54 3.67 4.48 6.10
N TYR A 55 3.94 3.36 5.42
CA TYR A 55 3.88 2.01 5.99
C TYR A 55 4.94 1.08 5.37
N PRO A 56 5.22 -0.09 5.95
CA PRO A 56 5.90 -1.18 5.25
C PRO A 56 5.09 -1.70 4.06
N PHE A 57 5.77 -2.30 3.09
CA PHE A 57 5.10 -3.14 2.07
C PHE A 57 4.45 -4.37 2.72
N SER A 58 3.46 -4.94 2.05
CA SER A 58 2.73 -6.16 2.47
C SER A 58 1.90 -6.02 3.75
N VAL A 59 1.89 -4.85 4.40
CA VAL A 59 1.06 -4.57 5.57
C VAL A 59 -0.25 -3.92 5.12
N ILE A 60 -1.39 -4.53 5.50
CA ILE A 60 -2.71 -3.95 5.29
C ILE A 60 -2.74 -2.60 6.00
N SER A 61 -2.87 -1.55 5.21
CA SER A 61 -2.90 -0.15 5.62
C SER A 61 -3.58 0.64 4.50
N PRO A 62 -4.06 1.87 4.76
CA PRO A 62 -4.75 2.66 3.75
C PRO A 62 -3.91 2.88 2.49
N ARG A 63 -4.56 2.93 1.32
CA ARG A 63 -3.98 3.33 0.03
C ARG A 63 -4.86 4.42 -0.60
N THR A 64 -4.58 5.67 -0.27
CA THR A 64 -5.41 6.83 -0.69
C THR A 64 -4.60 7.94 -1.32
N CYS A 65 -5.27 8.75 -2.16
CA CYS A 65 -4.72 10.03 -2.60
C CYS A 65 -5.00 11.12 -1.57
N ASN A 66 -4.34 12.27 -1.70
CA ASN A 66 -4.47 13.41 -0.80
C ASN A 66 -5.85 14.08 -0.71
N LYS A 67 -6.83 13.63 -1.51
CA LYS A 67 -8.20 14.16 -1.51
C LYS A 67 -9.22 13.21 -0.87
N CYS A 68 -8.84 11.99 -0.56
CA CYS A 68 -9.75 10.97 -0.05
C CYS A 68 -9.40 10.59 1.38
N GLY A 69 -10.42 10.46 2.22
CA GLY A 69 -10.28 9.86 3.55
C GLY A 69 -10.10 8.35 3.48
N ILE A 70 -9.74 7.76 4.62
CA ILE A 70 -9.41 6.34 4.75
C ILE A 70 -10.64 5.46 4.98
N GLU A 71 -11.83 6.03 5.20
CA GLU A 71 -13.06 5.34 5.62
C GLU A 71 -13.59 4.36 4.56
N LYS A 72 -13.14 4.50 3.32
CA LYS A 72 -13.49 3.63 2.18
C LYS A 72 -12.42 2.58 1.86
N THR A 73 -11.35 2.49 2.64
CA THR A 73 -10.27 1.51 2.43
C THR A 73 -10.61 0.15 3.03
N VAL A 74 -10.00 -0.90 2.50
CA VAL A 74 -10.13 -2.25 3.10
C VAL A 74 -9.57 -2.30 4.52
N TRP A 75 -8.55 -1.49 4.80
CA TRP A 75 -8.01 -1.33 6.15
C TRP A 75 -9.07 -0.84 7.14
N TRP A 76 -9.90 0.14 6.75
CA TRP A 76 -10.96 0.66 7.62
C TRP A 76 -12.04 -0.40 7.91
N GLU A 77 -12.44 -1.15 6.89
CA GLU A 77 -13.41 -2.23 7.05
C GLU A 77 -12.93 -3.31 8.03
N ILE A 78 -11.65 -3.66 7.99
CA ILE A 78 -11.07 -4.64 8.91
C ILE A 78 -10.87 -4.05 10.30
N CYS A 79 -10.17 -2.92 10.40
CA CYS A 79 -9.71 -2.40 11.69
C CYS A 79 -10.79 -1.65 12.47
N MET A 80 -11.67 -0.91 11.78
CA MET A 80 -12.70 -0.08 12.42
C MET A 80 -14.08 -0.74 12.41
N LYS A 81 -14.41 -1.52 11.38
CA LYS A 81 -15.70 -2.24 11.30
C LYS A 81 -15.61 -3.71 11.69
N HIS A 82 -14.42 -4.19 12.05
CA HIS A 82 -14.18 -5.56 12.52
C HIS A 82 -14.65 -6.66 11.54
N LYS A 83 -14.68 -6.37 10.24
CA LYS A 83 -15.08 -7.36 9.24
C LYS A 83 -14.06 -8.48 9.12
N THR A 84 -14.55 -9.70 8.98
CA THR A 84 -13.71 -10.84 8.58
C THR A 84 -13.41 -10.80 7.09
N PHE A 85 -12.46 -11.61 6.63
CA PHE A 85 -12.10 -11.67 5.21
C PHE A 85 -13.29 -12.09 4.33
N GLU A 86 -14.14 -12.99 4.83
CA GLU A 86 -15.31 -13.52 4.12
C GLU A 86 -16.36 -12.43 3.84
N GLU A 87 -16.53 -11.49 4.77
CA GLU A 87 -17.48 -10.37 4.70
C GLU A 87 -17.03 -9.23 3.78
N LEU A 88 -15.79 -9.29 3.28
CA LEU A 88 -15.27 -8.30 2.35
C LEU A 88 -15.83 -8.53 0.93
N THR A 89 -16.05 -7.42 0.23
CA THR A 89 -16.38 -7.44 -1.20
C THR A 89 -15.21 -7.98 -2.01
N ASP A 90 -15.49 -8.47 -3.22
CA ASP A 90 -14.45 -8.99 -4.11
C ASP A 90 -13.36 -7.94 -4.41
N SER A 91 -13.76 -6.69 -4.63
CA SER A 91 -12.80 -5.58 -4.85
C SER A 91 -11.90 -5.30 -3.64
N GLN A 92 -12.41 -5.48 -2.42
CA GLN A 92 -11.62 -5.36 -1.20
C GLN A 92 -10.64 -6.54 -1.06
N LYS A 93 -11.07 -7.75 -1.38
CA LYS A 93 -10.21 -8.95 -1.42
C LYS A 93 -9.08 -8.79 -2.45
N GLU A 94 -9.40 -8.33 -3.65
CA GLU A 94 -8.40 -7.99 -4.69
C GLU A 94 -7.38 -6.94 -4.19
N THR A 95 -7.85 -5.96 -3.42
CA THR A 95 -6.98 -4.94 -2.82
C THR A 95 -6.03 -5.55 -1.79
N ILE A 96 -6.50 -6.46 -0.94
CA ILE A 96 -5.65 -7.20 0.01
C ILE A 96 -4.60 -8.00 -0.75
N GLU A 97 -4.99 -8.75 -1.77
CA GLU A 97 -4.04 -9.53 -2.58
C GLU A 97 -2.98 -8.64 -3.24
N ARG A 98 -3.38 -7.47 -3.73
CA ARG A 98 -2.46 -6.47 -4.28
C ARG A 98 -1.48 -5.98 -3.22
N ILE A 99 -1.95 -5.60 -2.02
CA ILE A 99 -1.10 -5.14 -0.92
C ILE A 99 -0.13 -6.24 -0.49
N TYR A 100 -0.61 -7.47 -0.31
CA TYR A 100 0.20 -8.59 0.12
C TYR A 100 1.40 -8.86 -0.80
N ARG A 101 1.20 -8.68 -2.11
CA ARG A 101 2.24 -8.81 -3.15
C ARG A 101 3.05 -7.53 -3.40
N GLU A 102 2.92 -6.51 -2.57
CA GLU A 102 3.81 -5.34 -2.64
C GLU A 102 5.24 -5.75 -2.20
N PRO A 103 6.30 -5.20 -2.83
CA PRO A 103 6.27 -4.15 -3.85
C PRO A 103 6.03 -4.64 -5.29
N GLU A 104 6.12 -5.95 -5.57
CA GLU A 104 6.07 -6.51 -6.93
C GLU A 104 4.77 -6.14 -7.67
N SER A 105 3.65 -6.06 -6.96
CA SER A 105 2.33 -5.71 -7.51
C SER A 105 2.22 -4.26 -8.00
N ILE A 106 3.03 -3.35 -7.47
CA ILE A 106 2.99 -1.92 -7.76
C ILE A 106 4.22 -1.42 -8.51
N ILE A 107 5.29 -2.22 -8.62
CA ILE A 107 6.44 -1.88 -9.47
C ILE A 107 6.00 -1.75 -10.93
N VAL A 108 6.35 -0.63 -11.55
CA VAL A 108 6.22 -0.45 -12.99
C VAL A 108 7.47 -1.05 -13.64
N LYS A 109 7.26 -2.14 -14.39
CA LYS A 109 8.30 -2.71 -15.25
C LYS A 109 8.32 -1.90 -16.55
N ASP A 110 9.46 -1.32 -16.91
CA ASP A 110 9.63 -0.74 -18.24
C ASP A 110 9.44 -1.85 -19.27
N LYS A 111 8.46 -1.68 -20.17
CA LYS A 111 8.12 -2.68 -21.19
C LYS A 111 9.10 -2.73 -22.37
N TYR A 112 10.23 -2.03 -22.29
CA TYR A 112 11.20 -1.97 -23.37
C TYR A 112 12.63 -1.96 -22.83
N LYS A 113 13.23 -3.15 -22.80
CA LYS A 113 14.67 -3.36 -22.99
C LYS A 113 14.84 -4.33 -24.14
#